data_AF-G9ZIX2-F1
#
_entry.id   AF-G9ZIX2-F1
#
_cell.length_a   1.000
_cell.length_b   1.000
_cell.length_c   1.000
_cell.angle_alpha   90.00
_cell.angle_beta   90.00
_cell.angle_gamma   90.00
#
_symmetry.space_group_name_H-M   'P 1'
#
loop_
_entity.id
_entity.type
_entity.pdbx_description
1 polymer ?
#
loop_
_entity_poly.entity_id
_entity_poly.type
_entity_poly.pdbx_seq_one_letter_code
_entity_poly.pdbx_strand_id
1 'polypeptide(L)'
;MKKSERIAAFLIFIGTVFFVMFTNFVILILPVIWMYEQRGASMLFFVAAIGYVQVMLILLLGLIGMEICAIKETYDMWRSNEPEIFARFKEEFKQ
;
A
#
# COMPACT_ATOMS: atom_id res chain seq x y z
N MET A 1 15.10 -10.74 -18.99
CA MET A 1 15.82 -10.34 -17.75
C MET A 1 16.76 -11.43 -17.27
N LYS A 2 17.86 -11.07 -16.59
CA LYS A 2 18.71 -12.03 -15.87
C LYS A 2 17.98 -12.56 -14.62
N LYS A 3 18.39 -13.72 -14.10
CA LYS A 3 17.79 -14.33 -12.89
C LYS A 3 17.78 -13.38 -11.69
N SER A 4 18.86 -12.63 -11.47
CA SER A 4 18.97 -11.64 -10.40
C SER A 4 17.99 -10.47 -10.55
N GLU A 5 17.77 -10.00 -11.77
CA GLU A 5 16.84 -8.91 -12.07
C GLU A 5 15.39 -9.32 -11.85
N ARG A 6 15.06 -10.57 -12.17
CA ARG A 6 13.75 -11.14 -11.89
C ARG A 6 13.46 -11.25 -10.39
N ILE A 7 14.47 -11.63 -9.60
CA ILE A 7 14.36 -11.66 -8.14
C ILE A 7 14.19 -10.24 -7.59
N ALA A 8 14.94 -9.26 -8.11
CA ALA A 8 14.80 -7.87 -7.70
C ALA A 8 13.40 -7.31 -8.02
N ALA A 9 12.88 -7.54 -9.24
CA ALA A 9 11.54 -7.12 -9.63
C ALA A 9 10.44 -7.74 -8.73
N PHE A 10 10.61 -9.01 -8.35
CA PHE A 10 9.71 -9.67 -7.39
C PHE A 10 9.76 -9.02 -6.00
N LEU A 11 10.97 -8.72 -5.49
CA LEU A 11 11.14 -8.07 -4.19
C LEU A 11 10.55 -6.66 -4.18
N ILE A 12 10.67 -5.93 -5.29
CA ILE A 12 10.03 -4.61 -5.44
C ILE A 12 8.52 -4.74 -5.38
N PHE A 13 7.92 -5.64 -6.17
CA PHE A 13 6.48 -5.89 -6.13
C PHE A 13 5.97 -6.23 -4.72
N ILE A 14 6.62 -7.19 -4.06
CA ILE A 14 6.24 -7.59 -2.69
C ILE A 14 6.44 -6.43 -1.71
N GLY A 15 7.53 -5.67 -1.82
CA GLY A 15 7.80 -4.49 -1.01
C GLY A 15 6.71 -3.43 -1.16
N THR A 16 6.27 -3.15 -2.38
CA THR A 16 5.17 -2.23 -2.67
C THR A 16 3.87 -2.69 -2.03
N VAL A 17 3.51 -3.98 -2.17
CA VAL A 17 2.31 -4.54 -1.53
C VAL A 17 2.37 -4.39 -0.01
N PHE A 18 3.50 -4.74 0.61
CA PHE A 18 3.66 -4.58 2.06
C PHE A 18 3.59 -3.12 2.51
N PHE A 19 4.19 -2.20 1.76
CA PHE A 19 4.17 -0.78 2.07
C PHE A 19 2.75 -0.20 2.01
N VAL A 20 1.97 -0.58 0.98
CA VAL A 20 0.56 -0.19 0.85
C VAL A 20 -0.27 -0.74 2.01
N MET A 21 -0.12 -2.03 2.32
CA MET A 21 -0.84 -2.65 3.45
C MET A 21 -0.48 -1.99 4.79
N PHE A 22 0.80 -1.70 5.01
CA PHE A 22 1.28 -1.02 6.20
C PHE A 22 0.70 0.38 6.34
N THR A 23 0.71 1.16 5.25
CA THR A 23 0.17 2.54 5.22
C THR A 23 -1.33 2.54 5.55
N ASN A 24 -2.09 1.66 4.92
CA ASN A 24 -3.53 1.50 5.21
C ASN A 24 -3.78 1.07 6.66
N PHE A 25 -2.98 0.15 7.20
CA PHE A 25 -3.10 -0.27 8.59
C PHE A 25 -2.84 0.89 9.56
N VAL A 26 -1.78 1.66 9.34
CA VAL A 26 -1.40 2.79 10.20
C VAL A 26 -2.45 3.91 10.16
N ILE A 27 -3.06 4.17 9.01
CA ILE A 27 -4.02 5.27 8.89
C ILE A 27 -5.41 4.85 9.33
N LEU A 28 -5.88 3.66 8.93
CA LEU A 28 -7.28 3.25 9.15
C LEU A 28 -7.47 2.48 10.44
N ILE A 29 -6.53 1.61 10.82
CA ILE A 29 -6.75 0.61 11.88
C ILE A 29 -6.05 1.01 13.18
N LEU A 30 -4.79 1.44 13.12
CA LEU A 30 -4.02 1.80 14.30
C LEU A 30 -4.69 2.87 15.19
N PRO A 31 -5.29 3.95 14.65
CA PRO A 31 -5.95 4.96 15.48
C PRO A 31 -7.20 4.41 16.19
N VAL A 32 -7.90 3.47 15.54
CA VAL A 32 -9.06 2.79 16.13
C VAL A 32 -8.63 1.91 17.29
N ILE A 33 -7.56 1.11 17.12
CA ILE A 33 -6.98 0.29 18.20
C ILE A 33 -6.55 1.19 19.36
N TRP A 34 -5.83 2.27 19.07
CA TRP A 34 -5.33 3.17 20.12
C TRP A 34 -6.47 3.84 20.90
N MET A 35 -7.54 4.25 20.21
CA MET A 35 -8.73 4.80 20.85
C MET A 35 -9.49 3.74 21.66
N TYR A 36 -9.51 2.49 21.19
CA TYR A 36 -10.12 1.36 21.90
C TYR A 36 -9.41 1.11 23.24
N GLU A 37 -8.08 1.07 23.24
CA GLU A 37 -7.28 0.87 24.46
C GLU A 37 -7.51 2.00 25.48
N GLN A 38 -7.74 3.24 25.03
CA GLN A 38 -7.99 4.37 25.93
C GLN A 38 -9.43 4.43 26.47
N ARG A 39 -10.43 4.12 25.64
CA ARG A 39 -11.85 4.39 25.94
C ARG A 39 -12.70 3.14 26.14
N GLY A 40 -12.16 1.96 25.84
CA GLY A 40 -12.85 0.69 25.90
C GLY A 40 -13.95 0.50 24.85
N ALA A 41 -14.64 -0.63 24.96
CA ALA A 41 -15.63 -1.11 24.00
C ALA A 41 -17.04 -0.50 24.15
N SER A 42 -17.15 0.83 24.19
CA SER A 42 -18.46 1.49 24.29
C SER A 42 -19.21 1.53 22.94
N MET A 43 -20.54 1.58 22.96
CA MET A 43 -21.34 1.72 21.74
C MET A 43 -20.99 3.00 20.96
N LEU A 44 -20.70 4.10 21.65
CA LEU A 44 -20.24 5.35 21.04
C LEU A 44 -18.88 5.20 20.36
N PHE A 45 -17.97 4.41 20.93
CA PHE A 45 -16.69 4.09 20.30
C PHE A 45 -16.90 3.39 18.96
N PHE A 46 -17.76 2.37 18.89
CA PHE A 46 -17.99 1.65 17.63
C PHE A 46 -18.60 2.54 16.55
N VAL A 47 -19.59 3.38 16.91
CA VAL A 47 -20.19 4.34 15.96
C VAL A 47 -19.15 5.35 15.46
N ALA A 48 -18.32 5.89 16.35
CA ALA A 48 -17.26 6.82 15.97
C ALA A 48 -16.17 6.16 15.13
N ALA A 49 -15.76 4.93 15.44
CA ALA A 49 -14.76 4.17 14.70
C ALA A 49 -15.24 3.86 13.27
N ILE A 50 -16.50 3.43 13.11
CA ILE A 50 -17.10 3.22 11.79
C ILE A 50 -17.14 4.53 11.01
N GLY A 51 -17.60 5.61 11.63
CA GLY A 51 -17.62 6.94 11.01
C GLY A 51 -16.22 7.42 10.58
N TYR A 52 -15.22 7.21 11.44
CA TYR A 52 -13.83 7.52 11.15
C TYR A 52 -13.32 6.78 9.91
N VAL A 53 -13.50 5.45 9.86
CA VAL A 53 -13.05 4.63 8.72
C VAL A 53 -13.75 5.07 7.44
N GLN A 54 -15.05 5.33 7.47
CA GLN A 54 -15.80 5.79 6.29
C GLN A 54 -15.30 7.14 5.78
N VAL A 55 -15.13 8.12 6.67
CA VAL A 55 -14.62 9.45 6.29
C VAL A 55 -13.20 9.35 5.74
N MET A 56 -12.32 8.57 6.38
CA MET A 56 -10.96 8.39 5.91
C MET A 56 -10.89 7.69 4.55
N LEU A 57 -11.73 6.69 4.28
CA LEU A 57 -11.79 6.07 2.96
C LEU A 57 -12.16 7.07 1.85
N ILE A 58 -13.06 8.01 2.13
CA ILE A 58 -13.42 9.07 1.18
C ILE A 58 -12.25 10.04 0.98
N LEU A 59 -11.59 10.47 2.06
CA LEU A 59 -10.46 11.40 1.99
C LEU A 59 -9.23 10.78 1.30
N LEU A 60 -9.03 9.48 1.46
CA LEU A 60 -7.89 8.74 0.92
C LEU A 60 -8.16 8.14 -0.46
N LEU A 61 -9.30 8.43 -1.09
CA LEU A 61 -9.69 7.82 -2.37
C LEU A 61 -8.62 8.02 -3.46
N GLY A 62 -8.00 9.21 -3.50
CA GLY A 62 -6.88 9.51 -4.39
C GLY A 62 -5.61 8.74 -4.04
N LEU A 63 -5.32 8.56 -2.75
CA LEU A 63 -4.18 7.75 -2.28
C LEU A 63 -4.38 6.28 -2.66
N ILE A 64 -5.57 5.71 -2.40
CA ILE A 64 -5.91 4.33 -2.75
C ILE A 64 -5.76 4.09 -4.26
N GLY A 65 -6.16 5.06 -5.09
CA GLY A 65 -5.92 5.01 -6.53
C GLY A 65 -4.44 4.89 -6.90
N MET A 66 -3.58 5.73 -6.29
CA MET A 66 -2.13 5.67 -6.50
C MET A 66 -1.51 4.35 -6.00
N GLU A 67 -1.98 3.83 -4.85
CA GLU A 67 -1.52 2.55 -4.30
C GLU A 67 -1.84 1.39 -5.25
N ILE A 68 -3.05 1.36 -5.82
CA ILE A 68 -3.46 0.36 -6.81
C ILE A 68 -2.59 0.47 -8.08
N CYS A 69 -2.35 1.69 -8.56
CA CYS A 69 -1.47 1.93 -9.70
C CYS A 69 -0.05 1.42 -9.44
N ALA A 70 0.54 1.73 -8.28
CA ALA A 70 1.89 1.29 -7.92
C ALA A 70 1.99 -0.25 -7.81
N ILE A 71 0.99 -0.90 -7.22
CA ILE A 71 0.92 -2.37 -7.16
C ILE A 71 0.82 -2.94 -8.58
N LYS A 72 -0.03 -2.38 -9.43
CA LYS A 72 -0.19 -2.83 -10.82
C LYS A 72 1.11 -2.69 -11.61
N GLU A 73 1.76 -1.53 -11.57
CA GLU A 73 3.00 -1.28 -12.31
C GLU A 73 4.11 -2.23 -11.88
N THR A 74 4.29 -2.42 -10.57
CA THR A 74 5.33 -3.31 -10.05
C THR A 74 5.02 -4.79 -10.31
N TYR A 75 3.74 -5.17 -10.31
CA TYR A 75 3.29 -6.49 -10.72
C TYR A 75 3.55 -6.75 -12.21
N ASP A 76 3.17 -5.81 -13.08
CA ASP A 76 3.36 -5.91 -14.53
C ASP A 76 4.85 -5.97 -14.90
N MET A 77 5.69 -5.20 -14.19
CA MET A 77 7.16 -5.28 -14.31
C MET A 77 7.69 -6.67 -13.95
N TRP A 78 7.22 -7.27 -12.85
CA TRP A 78 7.64 -8.63 -12.46
C TRP A 78 7.09 -9.70 -13.42
N ARG A 79 5.84 -9.55 -13.89
CA ARG A 79 5.14 -10.54 -14.72
C ARG A 79 5.64 -10.58 -16.16
N SER A 80 5.79 -9.43 -16.80
CA SER A 80 6.19 -9.31 -18.22
C SER A 80 7.55 -9.95 -18.50
N ASN A 81 8.46 -9.94 -17.52
CA ASN A 81 9.86 -10.35 -17.66
C ASN A 81 10.63 -9.61 -18.76
N GLU A 82 10.12 -8.48 -19.21
CA GLU A 82 10.72 -7.64 -20.23
C GLU A 82 11.84 -6.79 -19.63
N PRO A 83 13.08 -6.93 -20.13
CA PRO A 83 14.22 -6.21 -19.56
C PRO A 83 14.14 -4.68 -19.74
N GLU A 84 13.40 -4.19 -20.74
CA GLU A 84 13.23 -2.76 -21.01
C GLU A 84 12.42 -2.06 -19.92
N ILE A 85 11.36 -2.70 -19.42
CA ILE A 85 10.53 -2.17 -18.33
C ILE A 85 11.35 -2.03 -17.04
N PHE A 86 12.15 -3.04 -16.71
CA PHE A 86 13.02 -3.00 -15.54
C PHE A 86 14.19 -2.01 -15.68
N ALA A 87 14.72 -1.85 -16.90
CA ALA A 87 15.75 -0.86 -17.19
C ALA A 87 15.23 0.57 -17.02
N ARG A 88 14.05 0.87 -17.56
CA ARG A 88 13.37 2.15 -17.38
C ARG A 88 13.12 2.46 -15.91
N PHE A 89 12.59 1.50 -15.15
CA PHE A 89 12.42 1.64 -13.70
C PHE A 89 13.75 1.97 -13.01
N LYS A 90 14.83 1.25 -13.32
CA LYS A 90 16.16 1.56 -12.75
C LYS A 90 16.68 2.96 -13.08
N GLU A 91 16.37 3.49 -14.26
CA GLU A 91 16.76 4.86 -14.66
C GLU A 91 15.97 5.92 -13.88
N GLU A 92 14.67 5.71 -13.70
CA GLU A 92 13.80 6.62 -12.93
C GLU A 92 14.24 6.72 -11.45
N PHE A 93 14.77 5.64 -10.86
CA PHE A 93 15.25 5.60 -9.47
C PHE A 93 16.76 5.81 -9.29
N LYS A 94 17.48 6.16 -10.36
CA LYS A 94 18.93 6.46 -10.31
C LYS A 94 19.25 7.95 -10.13
N GLN A 95 18.24 8.81 -10.24
CA GLN A 95 18.34 10.25 -9.90
C GLN A 95 18.22 10.44 -8.38
#